data_AF-A0AAW7DGQ6-F1
#
_entry.id   AF-A0AAW7DGQ6-F1
#
_cell.length_a   1.000
_cell.length_b   1.000
_cell.length_c   1.000
_cell.angle_alpha   90.00
_cell.angle_beta   90.00
_cell.angle_gamma   90.00
#
_symmetry.space_group_name_H-M   'P 1'
#
loop_
_entity.id
_entity.type
_entity.pdbx_description
1 polymer ?
#
loop_
_entity_poly.entity_id
_entity_poly.type
_entity_poly.pdbx_seq_one_letter_code
_entity_poly.pdbx_strand_id
1 'polypeptide(L)'
;MKELIKKLKKQDYFEDDLGLEKSKINELEDQLNSKIPDFFKEYLKYFGFNENVFWSIFNEEDEFVEQNELIQELGHTNFIAIGDEYAENLIVANIENQQLYLLEDDLLIDLKTTFEQILHEAISTFDLPDFDALQNTESAFKVLLERKTEITTALIDSLNTLINEAEQNDDSLFSIIISAVSNGNYLVFGGSFNHFKSIIDAENIDYDHLWSINSAKYQQLIDLNQTPSKAMDLLLLDILKDLKNEGYFEQQIENFSISIQSGDVNFFTEDTFDEALMKKNNLETKVKRFWESSYDRTRLLMEVL
;
A
#
# COMPACT_ATOMS: atom_id res chain seq x y z
N MET A 1 -11.79 0.82 19.80
CA MET A 1 -13.22 0.48 19.57
C MET A 1 -14.28 1.54 19.92
N LYS A 2 -14.38 2.05 21.16
CA LYS A 2 -15.48 2.98 21.54
C LYS A 2 -15.51 4.31 20.76
N GLU A 3 -14.35 4.96 20.58
CA GLU A 3 -14.26 6.20 19.79
C GLU A 3 -14.61 5.97 18.31
N LEU A 4 -14.27 4.79 17.81
CA LEU A 4 -14.56 4.36 16.45
C LEU A 4 -16.07 4.24 16.22
N ILE A 5 -16.80 3.54 17.11
CA ILE A 5 -18.28 3.45 17.05
C ILE A 5 -18.92 4.83 17.14
N LYS A 6 -18.42 5.70 18.03
CA LYS A 6 -18.94 7.06 18.20
C LYS A 6 -18.81 7.89 16.91
N LYS A 7 -17.69 7.72 16.18
CA LYS A 7 -17.46 8.40 14.91
C LYS A 7 -18.41 7.90 13.82
N LEU A 8 -18.55 6.58 13.68
CA LEU A 8 -19.48 5.97 12.71
C LEU A 8 -20.93 6.38 12.97
N LYS A 9 -21.36 6.39 14.25
CA LYS A 9 -22.69 6.88 14.64
C LYS A 9 -22.92 8.34 14.27
N LYS A 10 -21.89 9.19 14.37
CA LYS A 10 -21.99 10.61 13.99
C LYS A 10 -22.17 10.78 12.48
N GLN A 11 -21.65 9.85 11.69
CA GLN A 11 -21.67 9.90 10.22
C GLN A 11 -22.78 9.03 9.61
N ASP A 12 -23.65 8.42 10.43
CA ASP A 12 -24.76 7.54 10.01
C ASP A 12 -24.29 6.27 9.25
N TYR A 13 -23.07 5.79 9.56
CA TYR A 13 -22.48 4.57 9.01
C TYR A 13 -22.44 3.41 10.01
N PHE A 14 -23.06 3.57 11.20
CA PHE A 14 -23.12 2.50 12.19
C PHE A 14 -24.50 1.86 12.20
N GLU A 15 -24.56 0.57 11.90
CA GLU A 15 -25.77 -0.24 12.01
C GLU A 15 -25.83 -0.88 13.40
N ASP A 16 -26.89 -0.56 14.15
CA ASP A 16 -27.16 -1.19 15.44
C ASP A 16 -27.59 -2.67 15.23
N ASP A 17 -27.34 -3.52 16.24
CA ASP A 17 -27.79 -4.92 16.33
C ASP A 17 -27.15 -5.96 15.37
N LEU A 18 -26.08 -5.63 14.65
CA LEU A 18 -25.31 -6.61 13.86
C LEU A 18 -24.28 -7.42 14.66
N GLY A 19 -23.89 -6.93 15.82
CA GLY A 19 -22.84 -7.54 16.65
C GLY A 19 -23.20 -8.96 17.12
N LEU A 20 -22.22 -9.86 17.07
CA LEU A 20 -22.39 -11.25 17.50
C LEU A 20 -22.31 -11.41 19.01
N GLU A 21 -23.15 -12.30 19.54
CA GLU A 21 -23.06 -12.73 20.94
C GLU A 21 -21.81 -13.60 21.17
N LYS A 22 -21.32 -13.62 22.41
CA LYS A 22 -20.15 -14.43 22.79
C LYS A 22 -20.36 -15.92 22.52
N SER A 23 -21.57 -16.44 22.73
CA SER A 23 -21.92 -17.84 22.42
C SER A 23 -21.72 -18.13 20.94
N LYS A 24 -22.15 -17.23 20.06
CA LYS A 24 -22.01 -17.40 18.62
C LYS A 24 -20.54 -17.37 18.17
N ILE A 25 -19.73 -16.49 18.75
CA ILE A 25 -18.28 -16.48 18.50
C ILE A 25 -17.62 -17.78 18.95
N ASN A 26 -18.02 -18.34 20.10
CA ASN A 26 -17.50 -19.64 20.55
C ASN A 26 -17.93 -20.78 19.62
N GLU A 27 -19.16 -20.76 19.09
CA GLU A 27 -19.63 -21.74 18.10
C GLU A 27 -18.76 -21.71 16.84
N LEU A 28 -18.34 -20.52 16.38
CA LEU A 28 -17.42 -20.37 15.26
C LEU A 28 -16.03 -20.95 15.57
N GLU A 29 -15.47 -20.68 16.77
CA GLU A 29 -14.19 -21.29 17.18
C GLU A 29 -14.28 -22.83 17.23
N ASP A 30 -15.39 -23.37 17.73
CA ASP A 30 -15.64 -24.81 17.79
C ASP A 30 -15.79 -25.42 16.38
N GLN A 31 -16.51 -24.75 15.48
CA GLN A 31 -16.72 -25.17 14.09
C GLN A 31 -15.40 -25.21 13.31
N LEU A 32 -14.59 -24.15 13.43
CA LEU A 32 -13.30 -24.05 12.76
C LEU A 32 -12.19 -24.88 13.44
N ASN A 33 -12.47 -25.46 14.61
CA ASN A 33 -11.48 -26.11 15.47
C ASN A 33 -10.21 -25.24 15.67
N SER A 34 -10.42 -23.92 15.77
CA SER A 34 -9.36 -22.93 15.77
C SER A 34 -9.76 -21.71 16.60
N LYS A 35 -8.78 -21.00 17.14
CA LYS A 35 -9.05 -19.81 17.97
C LYS A 35 -9.13 -18.58 17.09
N ILE A 36 -10.17 -17.77 17.30
CA ILE A 36 -10.27 -16.47 16.66
C ILE A 36 -9.44 -15.46 17.48
N PRO A 37 -8.59 -14.64 16.83
CA PRO A 37 -7.81 -13.60 17.50
C PRO A 37 -8.67 -12.64 18.34
N ASP A 38 -8.13 -12.21 19.49
CA ASP A 38 -8.88 -11.38 20.45
C ASP A 38 -9.35 -10.04 19.86
N PHE A 39 -8.53 -9.39 19.02
CA PHE A 39 -8.93 -8.17 18.33
C PHE A 39 -10.14 -8.40 17.41
N PHE A 40 -10.22 -9.55 16.75
CA PHE A 40 -11.27 -9.84 15.78
C PHE A 40 -12.57 -10.26 16.49
N LYS A 41 -12.46 -10.97 17.62
CA LYS A 41 -13.62 -11.19 18.51
C LYS A 41 -14.19 -9.88 19.04
N GLU A 42 -13.34 -8.90 19.37
CA GLU A 42 -13.82 -7.57 19.75
C GLU A 42 -14.56 -6.89 18.60
N TYR A 43 -14.06 -7.02 17.37
CA TYR A 43 -14.74 -6.53 16.16
C TYR A 43 -16.11 -7.18 15.94
N LEU A 44 -16.16 -8.51 15.84
CA LEU A 44 -17.38 -9.28 15.58
C LEU A 44 -18.48 -8.97 16.61
N LYS A 45 -18.10 -8.73 17.87
CA LYS A 45 -19.02 -8.35 18.93
C LYS A 45 -19.77 -7.04 18.66
N TYR A 46 -19.17 -6.10 17.93
CA TYR A 46 -19.76 -4.79 17.67
C TYR A 46 -20.31 -4.65 16.24
N PHE A 47 -19.71 -5.33 15.27
CA PHE A 47 -20.02 -5.14 13.85
C PHE A 47 -20.59 -6.38 13.17
N GLY A 48 -20.40 -7.57 13.75
CA GLY A 48 -20.70 -8.83 13.05
C GLY A 48 -19.86 -9.00 11.78
N PHE A 49 -20.38 -9.77 10.84
CA PHE A 49 -19.90 -9.80 9.45
C PHE A 49 -20.60 -8.65 8.73
N ASN A 50 -19.86 -7.57 8.49
CA ASN A 50 -20.38 -6.35 7.88
C ASN A 50 -19.26 -5.63 7.15
N GLU A 51 -19.31 -5.66 5.83
CA GLU A 51 -18.34 -5.02 4.95
C GLU A 51 -18.60 -3.51 4.76
N ASN A 52 -19.81 -3.01 5.09
CA ASN A 52 -20.25 -1.65 4.72
C ASN A 52 -19.30 -0.54 5.20
N VAL A 53 -18.66 -0.78 6.35
CA VAL A 53 -17.69 0.14 6.95
C VAL A 53 -16.25 -0.31 6.70
N PHE A 54 -16.03 -1.62 6.55
CA PHE A 54 -14.71 -2.24 6.45
C PHE A 54 -14.74 -3.24 5.30
N TRP A 55 -14.51 -2.71 4.10
CA TRP A 55 -14.75 -3.40 2.83
C TRP A 55 -13.91 -4.66 2.63
N SER A 56 -12.82 -4.79 3.39
CA SER A 56 -11.91 -5.93 3.34
C SER A 56 -12.19 -6.98 4.41
N ILE A 57 -13.35 -6.92 5.07
CA ILE A 57 -13.83 -7.91 6.05
C ILE A 57 -14.99 -8.67 5.43
N PHE A 58 -14.99 -10.00 5.64
CA PHE A 58 -16.07 -10.84 5.13
C PHE A 58 -17.45 -10.33 5.53
N ASN A 59 -18.36 -10.36 4.56
CA ASN A 59 -19.71 -9.87 4.74
C ASN A 59 -20.66 -10.96 5.26
N GLU A 60 -20.31 -12.23 5.07
CA GLU A 60 -21.14 -13.36 5.46
C GLU A 60 -20.39 -14.38 6.35
N GLU A 61 -21.12 -14.99 7.28
CA GLU A 61 -20.56 -16.04 8.16
C GLU A 61 -20.13 -17.28 7.38
N ASP A 62 -20.93 -17.69 6.39
CA ASP A 62 -20.67 -18.88 5.58
C ASP A 62 -19.36 -18.74 4.79
N GLU A 63 -19.09 -17.55 4.25
CA GLU A 63 -17.84 -17.21 3.58
C GLU A 63 -16.65 -17.24 4.55
N PHE A 64 -16.79 -16.62 5.73
CA PHE A 64 -15.75 -16.71 6.76
C PHE A 64 -15.42 -18.15 7.13
N VAL A 65 -16.42 -19.02 7.26
CA VAL A 65 -16.22 -20.44 7.55
C VAL A 65 -15.50 -21.14 6.39
N GLU A 66 -16.02 -21.02 5.17
CA GLU A 66 -15.50 -21.69 3.98
C GLU A 66 -14.04 -21.33 3.73
N GLN A 67 -13.70 -20.03 3.79
CA GLN A 67 -12.33 -19.58 3.57
C GLN A 67 -11.38 -20.06 4.68
N ASN A 68 -11.85 -20.13 5.93
CA ASN A 68 -11.04 -20.64 7.02
C ASN A 68 -10.82 -22.16 6.97
N GLU A 69 -11.81 -22.93 6.50
CA GLU A 69 -11.64 -24.36 6.23
C GLU A 69 -10.61 -24.56 5.11
N LEU A 70 -10.69 -23.79 4.02
CA LEU A 70 -9.75 -23.85 2.90
C LEU A 70 -8.30 -23.58 3.31
N ILE A 71 -8.02 -22.49 4.02
CA ILE A 71 -6.63 -22.17 4.40
C ILE A 71 -6.06 -23.20 5.39
N GLN A 72 -6.90 -23.85 6.19
CA GLN A 72 -6.47 -24.94 7.05
C GLN A 72 -6.08 -26.18 6.25
N GLU A 73 -6.85 -26.52 5.20
CA GLU A 73 -6.52 -27.61 4.27
C GLU A 73 -5.19 -27.36 3.53
N LEU A 74 -4.90 -26.09 3.21
CA LEU A 74 -3.61 -25.65 2.63
C LEU A 74 -2.44 -25.67 3.64
N GLY A 75 -2.71 -25.92 4.92
CA GLY A 75 -1.68 -26.07 5.96
C GLY A 75 -1.43 -24.80 6.78
N HIS A 76 -2.20 -23.73 6.60
CA HIS A 76 -2.10 -22.49 7.39
C HIS A 76 -2.87 -22.58 8.72
N THR A 77 -2.70 -23.68 9.47
CA THR A 77 -3.49 -23.97 10.69
C THR A 77 -3.30 -23.00 11.85
N ASN A 78 -2.26 -22.16 11.81
CA ASN A 78 -1.98 -21.15 12.83
C ASN A 78 -2.56 -19.77 12.47
N PHE A 79 -3.41 -19.71 11.45
CA PHE A 79 -3.99 -18.48 10.93
C PHE A 79 -5.52 -18.56 10.89
N ILE A 80 -6.16 -17.39 10.92
CA ILE A 80 -7.57 -17.20 10.66
C ILE A 80 -7.71 -16.17 9.55
N ALA A 81 -8.40 -16.49 8.46
CA ALA A 81 -8.84 -15.52 7.48
C ALA A 81 -9.91 -14.61 8.12
N ILE A 82 -9.71 -13.31 8.06
CA ILE A 82 -10.62 -12.30 8.65
C ILE A 82 -11.37 -11.49 7.59
N GLY A 83 -10.98 -11.65 6.34
CA GLY A 83 -11.61 -11.04 5.19
C GLY A 83 -10.81 -11.32 3.93
N ASP A 84 -11.29 -10.80 2.82
CA ASP A 84 -10.61 -10.83 1.54
C ASP A 84 -10.46 -9.42 0.97
N GLU A 85 -9.63 -9.32 -0.05
CA GLU A 85 -9.66 -8.17 -0.94
C GLU A 85 -9.96 -8.68 -2.36
N TYR A 86 -11.07 -8.21 -2.93
CA TYR A 86 -11.54 -8.56 -4.27
C TYR A 86 -11.76 -10.07 -4.52
N ALA A 87 -12.11 -10.84 -3.48
CA ALA A 87 -12.47 -12.26 -3.55
C ALA A 87 -11.38 -13.23 -4.06
N GLU A 88 -10.12 -12.79 -4.16
CA GLU A 88 -8.99 -13.63 -4.62
C GLU A 88 -7.93 -13.84 -3.53
N ASN A 89 -7.59 -12.79 -2.77
CA ASN A 89 -6.55 -12.83 -1.75
C ASN A 89 -7.13 -12.68 -0.35
N LEU A 90 -6.61 -13.45 0.61
CA LEU A 90 -7.14 -13.47 1.97
C LEU A 90 -6.29 -12.64 2.92
N ILE A 91 -6.93 -11.77 3.70
CA ILE A 91 -6.28 -11.16 4.86
C ILE A 91 -6.36 -12.18 6.00
N VAL A 92 -5.20 -12.68 6.43
CA VAL A 92 -5.10 -13.68 7.48
C VAL A 92 -4.40 -13.13 8.71
N ALA A 93 -4.86 -13.54 9.88
CA ALA A 93 -4.33 -13.16 11.16
C ALA A 93 -3.70 -14.36 11.83
N ASN A 94 -2.45 -14.22 12.26
CA ASN A 94 -1.80 -15.25 13.07
C ASN A 94 -2.45 -15.32 14.45
N ILE A 95 -2.82 -16.53 14.88
CA ILE A 95 -3.59 -16.76 16.10
C ILE A 95 -2.80 -16.39 17.36
N GLU A 96 -1.48 -16.65 17.37
CA GLU A 96 -0.66 -16.49 18.57
C GLU A 96 -0.20 -15.04 18.77
N ASN A 97 0.36 -14.44 17.71
CA ASN A 97 0.96 -13.11 17.80
C ASN A 97 0.05 -12.00 17.28
N GLN A 98 -1.12 -12.34 16.70
CA GLN A 98 -2.13 -11.40 16.19
C GLN A 98 -1.64 -10.50 15.04
N GLN A 99 -0.51 -10.85 14.42
CA GLN A 99 0.03 -10.15 13.26
C GLN A 99 -0.78 -10.49 12.00
N LEU A 100 -0.93 -9.50 11.13
CA LEU A 100 -1.71 -9.62 9.90
C LEU A 100 -0.82 -9.88 8.69
N TYR A 101 -1.30 -10.74 7.81
CA TYR A 101 -0.65 -11.14 6.57
C TYR A 101 -1.66 -11.12 5.42
N LEU A 102 -1.17 -10.93 4.20
CA LEU A 102 -1.89 -11.28 2.98
C LEU A 102 -1.48 -12.70 2.60
N LEU A 103 -2.47 -13.55 2.31
CA LEU A 103 -2.28 -14.88 1.73
C LEU A 103 -2.62 -14.82 0.23
N GLU A 104 -1.61 -15.05 -0.60
CA GLU A 104 -1.68 -15.04 -2.07
C GLU A 104 -0.88 -16.26 -2.58
N ASP A 105 -1.50 -17.14 -3.36
CA ASP A 105 -0.84 -18.33 -3.95
C ASP A 105 0.08 -19.11 -2.97
N ASP A 106 -0.40 -19.35 -1.74
CA ASP A 106 0.31 -20.02 -0.62
C ASP A 106 1.41 -19.19 0.10
N LEU A 107 1.69 -17.97 -0.34
CA LEU A 107 2.67 -17.08 0.30
C LEU A 107 2.02 -16.19 1.36
N LEU A 108 2.66 -16.10 2.53
CA LEU A 108 2.28 -15.18 3.60
C LEU A 108 3.13 -13.92 3.55
N ILE A 109 2.49 -12.79 3.30
CA ILE A 109 3.13 -11.49 3.17
C ILE A 109 2.75 -10.63 4.36
N ASP A 110 3.74 -10.25 5.18
CA ASP A 110 3.51 -9.41 6.36
C ASP A 110 2.96 -8.03 5.95
N LEU A 111 1.75 -7.70 6.41
CA LEU A 111 1.10 -6.42 6.10
C LEU A 111 1.75 -5.25 6.86
N LYS A 112 2.53 -5.54 7.92
CA LYS A 112 3.21 -4.55 8.77
C LYS A 112 2.28 -3.44 9.27
N THR A 113 1.04 -3.83 9.54
CA THR A 113 0.00 -3.00 10.13
C THR A 113 -0.76 -3.81 11.18
N THR A 114 -1.51 -3.13 12.03
CA THR A 114 -2.40 -3.77 13.00
C THR A 114 -3.85 -3.65 12.55
N PHE A 115 -4.70 -4.55 13.02
CA PHE A 115 -6.12 -4.49 12.72
C PHE A 115 -6.75 -3.17 13.14
N GLU A 116 -6.35 -2.62 14.29
CA GLU A 116 -6.80 -1.31 14.75
C GLU A 116 -6.41 -0.18 13.79
N GLN A 117 -5.22 -0.23 13.18
CA GLN A 117 -4.81 0.72 12.14
C GLN A 117 -5.69 0.59 10.89
N ILE A 118 -5.96 -0.64 10.41
CA ILE A 118 -6.89 -0.89 9.28
C ILE A 118 -8.26 -0.26 9.55
N LEU A 119 -8.84 -0.52 10.73
CA LEU A 119 -10.14 0.05 11.09
C LEU A 119 -10.11 1.59 11.17
N HIS A 120 -9.06 2.16 11.76
CA HIS A 120 -8.93 3.61 11.84
C HIS A 120 -8.76 4.25 10.47
N GLU A 121 -8.04 3.59 9.56
CA GLU A 121 -7.83 4.02 8.19
C GLU A 121 -9.14 4.02 7.39
N ALA A 122 -9.88 2.92 7.43
CA ALA A 122 -11.18 2.77 6.76
C ALA A 122 -12.20 3.85 7.19
N ILE A 123 -12.03 4.42 8.39
CA ILE A 123 -12.91 5.47 8.90
C ILE A 123 -12.28 6.86 8.75
N SER A 124 -10.97 6.93 8.61
CA SER A 124 -10.28 8.16 8.25
C SER A 124 -10.69 8.63 6.85
N THR A 125 -11.06 7.73 5.95
CA THR A 125 -11.63 8.07 4.63
C THR A 125 -12.92 8.89 4.78
N PHE A 126 -13.74 8.64 5.81
CA PHE A 126 -14.90 9.48 6.11
C PHE A 126 -14.55 10.88 6.62
N ASP A 127 -13.34 11.08 7.16
CA ASP A 127 -12.78 12.41 7.38
C ASP A 127 -12.12 12.89 6.08
N LEU A 128 -12.82 12.82 4.93
CA LEU A 128 -12.32 13.43 3.69
C LEU A 128 -11.75 14.81 4.03
N PRO A 129 -10.59 15.20 3.46
CA PRO A 129 -10.11 16.55 3.63
C PRO A 129 -11.28 17.49 3.32
N ASP A 130 -11.46 18.53 4.14
CA ASP A 130 -12.58 19.47 3.93
C ASP A 130 -12.65 19.82 2.44
N PHE A 131 -13.86 19.89 1.88
CA PHE A 131 -14.08 20.10 0.45
C PHE A 131 -13.21 21.26 -0.08
N ASP A 132 -13.06 22.30 0.73
CA ASP A 132 -12.18 23.44 0.47
C ASP A 132 -10.70 23.05 0.32
N ALA A 133 -10.17 22.13 1.14
CA ALA A 133 -8.79 21.65 1.05
C ALA A 133 -8.54 20.81 -0.22
N LEU A 134 -9.50 19.96 -0.60
CA LEU A 134 -9.44 19.22 -1.87
C LEU A 134 -9.47 20.19 -3.06
N GLN A 135 -10.42 21.13 -3.05
CA GLN A 135 -10.56 22.13 -4.10
C GLN A 135 -9.33 23.04 -4.23
N ASN A 136 -8.69 23.40 -3.11
CA ASN A 136 -7.44 24.15 -3.10
C ASN A 136 -6.30 23.34 -3.73
N THR A 137 -6.20 22.05 -3.42
CA THR A 137 -5.18 21.15 -3.99
C THR A 137 -5.38 21.00 -5.50
N GLU A 138 -6.62 20.77 -5.95
CA GLU A 138 -6.94 20.71 -7.39
C GLU A 138 -6.66 22.03 -8.10
N SER A 139 -6.98 23.17 -7.48
CA SER A 139 -6.74 24.48 -8.07
C SER A 139 -5.25 24.75 -8.21
N ALA A 140 -4.44 24.41 -7.20
CA ALA A 140 -2.99 24.48 -7.28
C ALA A 140 -2.42 23.54 -8.35
N PHE A 141 -2.94 22.31 -8.44
CA PHE A 141 -2.56 21.35 -9.49
C PHE A 141 -2.84 21.91 -10.89
N LYS A 142 -4.01 22.50 -11.13
CA LYS A 142 -4.38 23.14 -12.41
C LYS A 142 -3.43 24.27 -12.80
N VAL A 143 -2.96 25.07 -11.84
CA VAL A 143 -1.95 26.10 -12.10
C VAL A 143 -0.59 25.48 -12.42
N LEU A 144 -0.20 24.42 -11.70
CA LEU A 144 1.09 23.73 -11.94
C LEU A 144 1.14 23.02 -13.30
N LEU A 145 0.00 22.58 -13.84
CA LEU A 145 -0.07 21.98 -15.19
C LEU A 145 0.50 22.90 -16.28
N GLU A 146 0.41 24.22 -16.14
CA GLU A 146 1.02 25.18 -17.07
C GLU A 146 2.55 25.07 -17.13
N ARG A 147 3.17 24.50 -16.09
CA ARG A 147 4.61 24.25 -15.98
C ARG A 147 5.00 22.79 -16.21
N LYS A 148 4.05 21.93 -16.59
CA LYS A 148 4.28 20.48 -16.74
C LYS A 148 5.52 20.18 -17.58
N THR A 149 5.66 20.79 -18.77
CA THR A 149 6.82 20.58 -19.66
C THR A 149 8.16 20.93 -19.02
N GLU A 150 8.23 22.05 -18.29
CA GLU A 150 9.44 22.49 -17.60
C GLU A 150 9.83 21.49 -16.50
N ILE A 151 8.84 21.08 -15.70
CA ILE A 151 8.99 20.12 -14.61
C ILE A 151 9.38 18.73 -15.15
N THR A 152 8.76 18.28 -16.25
CA THR A 152 9.12 17.04 -16.94
C THR A 152 10.59 17.08 -17.38
N THR A 153 11.05 18.20 -17.95
CA THR A 153 12.44 18.33 -18.38
C THR A 153 13.40 18.23 -17.20
N ALA A 154 13.15 18.97 -16.11
CA ALA A 154 13.98 18.92 -14.91
C ALA A 154 14.00 17.52 -14.26
N LEU A 155 12.87 16.83 -14.27
CA LEU A 155 12.77 15.45 -13.79
C LEU A 155 13.59 14.50 -14.67
N ILE A 156 13.44 14.57 -16.00
CA ILE A 156 14.21 13.75 -16.95
C ILE A 156 15.72 13.97 -16.77
N ASP A 157 16.17 15.21 -16.66
CA ASP A 157 17.59 15.53 -16.46
C ASP A 157 18.14 14.89 -15.17
N SER A 158 17.34 14.93 -14.11
CA SER A 158 17.68 14.32 -12.82
C SER A 158 17.69 12.80 -12.90
N LEU A 159 16.69 12.19 -13.54
CA LEU A 159 16.60 10.75 -13.77
C LEU A 159 17.79 10.24 -14.60
N ASN A 160 18.12 10.92 -15.71
CA ASN A 160 19.25 10.56 -16.55
C ASN A 160 20.58 10.65 -15.81
N THR A 161 20.76 11.67 -15.00
CA THR A 161 21.98 11.81 -14.17
C THR A 161 22.11 10.63 -13.21
N LEU A 162 21.00 10.28 -12.53
CA LEU A 162 20.95 9.18 -11.58
C LEU A 162 21.15 7.79 -12.24
N ILE A 163 20.55 7.56 -13.42
CA ILE A 163 20.73 6.33 -14.21
C ILE A 163 22.20 6.22 -14.68
N ASN A 164 22.75 7.29 -15.25
CA ASN A 164 24.15 7.30 -15.69
C ASN A 164 25.13 7.05 -14.54
N GLU A 165 24.85 7.57 -13.34
CA GLU A 165 25.66 7.30 -12.15
C GLU A 165 25.61 5.82 -11.77
N ALA A 166 24.42 5.19 -11.80
CA ALA A 166 24.30 3.76 -11.54
C ALA A 166 25.08 2.92 -12.57
N GLU A 167 24.93 3.22 -13.86
CA GLU A 167 25.63 2.53 -14.95
C GLU A 167 27.16 2.66 -14.84
N GLN A 168 27.67 3.85 -14.49
CA GLN A 168 29.11 4.07 -14.27
C GLN A 168 29.69 3.24 -13.12
N ASN A 169 28.85 2.75 -12.22
CA ASN A 169 29.22 1.89 -11.11
C ASN A 169 28.93 0.40 -11.39
N ASP A 170 28.74 0.02 -12.66
CA ASP A 170 28.35 -1.33 -13.09
C ASP A 170 27.11 -1.84 -12.33
N ASP A 171 26.16 -0.93 -12.08
CA ASP A 171 24.92 -1.19 -11.36
C ASP A 171 23.71 -0.91 -12.27
N SER A 172 22.55 -1.37 -11.83
CA SER A 172 21.28 -1.07 -12.46
C SER A 172 20.29 -0.67 -11.38
N LEU A 173 19.28 0.12 -11.76
CA LEU A 173 18.27 0.54 -10.82
C LEU A 173 17.12 -0.48 -10.81
N PHE A 174 16.67 -0.85 -9.62
CA PHE A 174 15.47 -1.67 -9.44
C PHE A 174 14.29 -0.85 -8.92
N SER A 175 14.56 0.30 -8.29
CA SER A 175 13.52 1.23 -7.84
C SER A 175 13.92 2.69 -8.01
N ILE A 176 12.92 3.55 -8.23
CA ILE A 176 13.01 5.00 -8.12
C ILE A 176 11.93 5.52 -7.18
N ILE A 177 12.33 6.40 -6.27
CA ILE A 177 11.44 7.09 -5.33
C ILE A 177 11.69 8.58 -5.47
N ILE A 178 10.66 9.37 -5.76
CA ILE A 178 10.74 10.83 -5.72
C ILE A 178 10.21 11.29 -4.36
N SER A 179 10.98 12.08 -3.61
CA SER A 179 10.56 12.53 -2.28
C SER A 179 11.03 13.93 -1.98
N ALA A 180 10.20 14.68 -1.25
CA ALA A 180 10.57 15.96 -0.69
C ALA A 180 11.43 15.76 0.57
N VAL A 181 12.55 16.46 0.64
CA VAL A 181 13.45 16.44 1.80
C VAL A 181 13.29 17.68 2.67
N SER A 182 13.79 17.62 3.91
CA SER A 182 13.57 18.62 4.96
C SER A 182 14.01 20.05 4.61
N ASN A 183 14.88 20.24 3.62
CA ASN A 183 15.30 21.55 3.13
C ASN A 183 14.31 22.19 2.12
N GLY A 184 13.21 21.50 1.81
CA GLY A 184 12.18 21.98 0.88
C GLY A 184 12.48 21.68 -0.59
N ASN A 185 13.44 20.81 -0.89
CA ASN A 185 13.72 20.35 -2.26
C ASN A 185 13.14 18.96 -2.53
N TYR A 186 12.97 18.63 -3.81
CA TYR A 186 12.70 17.25 -4.24
C TYR A 186 13.99 16.56 -4.67
N LEU A 187 14.13 15.29 -4.27
CA LEU A 187 15.18 14.40 -4.76
C LEU A 187 14.54 13.20 -5.47
N VAL A 188 15.21 12.72 -6.51
CA VAL A 188 15.04 11.36 -7.01
C VAL A 188 16.01 10.47 -6.24
N PHE A 189 15.52 9.36 -5.71
CA PHE A 189 16.30 8.32 -5.05
C PHE A 189 16.27 7.05 -5.90
N GLY A 190 17.43 6.41 -6.05
CA GLY A 190 17.61 5.19 -6.85
C GLY A 190 18.06 4.01 -6.00
N GLY A 191 17.27 2.93 -6.02
CA GLY A 191 17.62 1.64 -5.43
C GLY A 191 18.60 0.86 -6.32
N SER A 192 19.68 0.36 -5.73
CA SER A 192 20.71 -0.46 -6.40
C SER A 192 20.34 -1.92 -6.51
N PHE A 193 20.30 -2.45 -7.73
CA PHE A 193 19.93 -3.83 -7.98
C PHE A 193 20.97 -4.79 -7.39
N ASN A 194 22.26 -4.45 -7.53
CA ASN A 194 23.33 -5.24 -6.92
C ASN A 194 23.20 -5.32 -5.39
N HIS A 195 22.82 -4.21 -4.75
CA HIS A 195 22.56 -4.20 -3.32
C HIS A 195 21.34 -5.05 -2.95
N PHE A 196 20.25 -4.90 -3.70
CA PHE A 196 19.04 -5.70 -3.47
C PHE A 196 19.29 -7.20 -3.62
N LYS A 197 20.00 -7.62 -4.68
CA LYS A 197 20.39 -9.03 -4.89
C LYS A 197 21.15 -9.59 -3.67
N SER A 198 22.11 -8.84 -3.13
CA SER A 198 22.88 -9.27 -1.96
C SER A 198 22.06 -9.45 -0.68
N ILE A 199 20.95 -8.72 -0.53
CA ILE A 199 20.03 -8.84 0.62
C ILE A 199 19.15 -10.09 0.46
N ILE A 200 18.64 -10.34 -0.74
CA ILE A 200 17.85 -11.56 -1.04
C ILE A 200 18.69 -12.81 -0.78
N ASP A 201 19.94 -12.85 -1.26
CA ASP A 201 20.85 -13.98 -1.08
C ASP A 201 21.11 -14.31 0.41
N ALA A 202 20.82 -13.36 1.31
CA ALA A 202 20.95 -13.51 2.76
C ALA A 202 19.63 -13.93 3.47
N GLU A 203 18.57 -14.28 2.72
CA GLU A 203 17.23 -14.67 3.20
C GLU A 203 16.55 -13.66 4.14
N ASN A 204 16.95 -12.39 4.12
CA ASN A 204 16.39 -11.34 4.97
C ASN A 204 15.59 -10.33 4.14
N ILE A 205 14.46 -10.78 3.60
CA ILE A 205 13.70 -9.98 2.64
C ILE A 205 12.77 -9.01 3.38
N ASP A 206 13.26 -7.79 3.61
CA ASP A 206 12.43 -6.66 4.01
C ASP A 206 11.92 -5.93 2.76
N TYR A 207 10.70 -6.25 2.31
CA TYR A 207 10.12 -5.63 1.10
C TYR A 207 9.91 -4.11 1.22
N ASP A 208 9.76 -3.55 2.44
CA ASP A 208 9.64 -2.09 2.59
C ASP A 208 10.96 -1.38 2.27
N HIS A 209 12.08 -2.11 2.36
CA HIS A 209 13.39 -1.62 1.95
C HIS A 209 13.43 -1.26 0.45
N LEU A 210 12.51 -1.77 -0.37
CA LEU A 210 12.43 -1.44 -1.80
C LEU A 210 11.95 0.00 -2.06
N TRP A 211 11.09 0.51 -1.18
CA TRP A 211 10.38 1.80 -1.34
C TRP A 211 10.77 2.81 -0.25
N SER A 212 11.91 2.60 0.39
CA SER A 212 12.43 3.49 1.42
C SER A 212 13.53 4.38 0.85
N ILE A 213 13.44 5.68 1.08
CA ILE A 213 14.54 6.60 0.74
C ILE A 213 15.81 6.31 1.54
N ASN A 214 15.68 5.66 2.71
CA ASN A 214 16.82 5.36 3.59
C ASN A 214 17.69 4.21 3.07
N SER A 215 17.17 3.41 2.16
CA SER A 215 17.85 2.29 1.53
C SER A 215 18.35 2.60 0.12
N ALA A 216 18.01 3.77 -0.41
CA ALA A 216 18.47 4.20 -1.72
C ALA A 216 19.99 4.41 -1.72
N LYS A 217 20.65 3.89 -2.76
CA LYS A 217 22.11 4.05 -2.94
C LYS A 217 22.44 5.33 -3.69
N TYR A 218 21.60 5.69 -4.65
CA TYR A 218 21.79 6.85 -5.52
C TYR A 218 20.76 7.93 -5.18
N GLN A 219 21.14 9.19 -5.35
CA GLN A 219 20.21 10.30 -5.20
C GLN A 219 20.60 11.49 -6.08
N GLN A 220 19.60 12.19 -6.61
CA GLN A 220 19.81 13.36 -7.46
C GLN A 220 18.78 14.45 -7.15
N LEU A 221 19.25 15.70 -7.07
CA LEU A 221 18.38 16.86 -6.88
C LEU A 221 17.54 17.14 -8.11
N ILE A 222 16.25 17.41 -7.90
CA ILE A 222 15.33 17.91 -8.93
C ILE A 222 15.16 19.41 -8.77
N ASP A 223 15.63 20.19 -9.73
CA ASP A 223 15.47 21.64 -9.72
C ASP A 223 14.09 22.03 -10.26
N LEU A 224 13.08 21.97 -9.38
CA LEU A 224 11.69 22.30 -9.74
C LEU A 224 11.34 23.78 -9.56
N ASN A 225 12.18 24.55 -8.85
CA ASN A 225 11.88 25.92 -8.42
C ASN A 225 10.46 26.07 -7.82
N GLN A 226 10.04 25.09 -7.01
CA GLN A 226 8.72 24.99 -6.42
C GLN A 226 8.78 24.38 -5.03
N THR A 227 7.90 24.85 -4.15
CA THR A 227 7.78 24.30 -2.80
C THR A 227 7.05 22.95 -2.85
N PRO A 228 7.53 21.94 -2.11
CA PRO A 228 6.83 20.68 -1.93
C PRO A 228 5.38 20.87 -1.48
N SER A 229 4.48 20.18 -2.17
CA SER A 229 3.05 20.19 -1.88
C SER A 229 2.38 18.98 -2.52
N LYS A 230 1.24 18.58 -1.97
CA LYS A 230 0.45 17.48 -2.54
C LYS A 230 0.07 17.71 -4.01
N ALA A 231 -0.19 18.97 -4.39
CA ALA A 231 -0.46 19.31 -5.79
C ALA A 231 0.76 19.07 -6.70
N MET A 232 1.98 19.33 -6.21
CA MET A 232 3.21 19.01 -6.93
C MET A 232 3.43 17.50 -7.00
N ASP A 233 3.17 16.77 -5.90
CA ASP A 233 3.27 15.31 -5.88
C ASP A 233 2.30 14.67 -6.91
N LEU A 234 1.08 15.19 -7.03
CA LEU A 234 0.12 14.76 -8.05
C LEU A 234 0.56 15.09 -9.48
N LEU A 235 1.23 16.23 -9.69
CA LEU A 235 1.80 16.57 -11.00
C LEU A 235 2.97 15.66 -11.36
N LEU A 236 3.87 15.40 -10.41
CA LEU A 236 4.96 14.45 -10.60
C LEU A 236 4.42 13.06 -10.94
N LEU A 237 3.30 12.66 -10.31
CA LEU A 237 2.65 11.37 -10.58
C LEU A 237 2.13 11.33 -12.02
N ASP A 238 1.44 12.38 -12.46
CA ASP A 238 0.94 12.53 -13.82
C ASP A 238 2.08 12.50 -14.86
N ILE A 239 3.20 13.16 -14.58
CA ILE A 239 4.39 13.13 -15.43
C ILE A 239 5.01 11.73 -15.49
N LEU A 240 5.14 11.04 -14.35
CA LEU A 240 5.69 9.68 -14.33
C LEU A 240 4.82 8.69 -15.12
N LYS A 241 3.50 8.87 -15.10
CA LYS A 241 2.58 8.09 -15.93
C LYS A 241 2.82 8.32 -17.41
N ASP A 242 2.97 9.57 -17.84
CA ASP A 242 3.29 9.90 -19.23
C ASP A 242 4.62 9.25 -19.64
N LEU A 243 5.68 9.41 -18.83
CA LEU A 243 6.99 8.82 -19.11
C LEU A 243 6.93 7.29 -19.22
N LYS A 244 6.17 6.64 -18.34
CA LYS A 244 5.95 5.18 -18.40
C LYS A 244 5.22 4.77 -19.68
N ASN A 245 4.16 5.49 -20.05
CA ASN A 245 3.37 5.22 -21.27
C ASN A 245 4.17 5.49 -22.56
N GLU A 246 5.11 6.42 -22.52
CA GLU A 246 6.03 6.73 -23.61
C GLU A 246 7.23 5.76 -23.70
N GLY A 247 7.32 4.78 -22.79
CA GLY A 247 8.37 3.77 -22.80
C GLY A 247 9.72 4.25 -22.26
N TYR A 248 9.76 5.37 -21.52
CA TYR A 248 11.02 5.95 -21.00
C TYR A 248 11.81 4.96 -20.13
N PHE A 249 11.12 4.10 -19.39
CA PHE A 249 11.73 3.13 -18.47
C PHE A 249 11.94 1.74 -19.09
N GLU A 250 11.70 1.54 -20.41
CA GLU A 250 11.82 0.23 -21.07
C GLU A 250 13.24 -0.37 -21.02
N GLN A 251 14.26 0.48 -20.90
CA GLN A 251 15.66 0.05 -20.81
C GLN A 251 16.09 -0.32 -19.40
N GLN A 252 15.27 -0.02 -18.39
CA GLN A 252 15.51 -0.46 -17.02
C GLN A 252 15.15 -1.94 -16.88
N ILE A 253 15.51 -2.53 -15.74
CA ILE A 253 15.15 -3.92 -15.45
C ILE A 253 13.63 -4.09 -15.63
N GLU A 254 13.23 -5.22 -16.23
CA GLU A 254 11.84 -5.57 -16.62
C GLU A 254 10.80 -5.39 -15.49
N ASN A 255 11.30 -5.23 -14.25
CA ASN A 255 10.59 -5.30 -12.99
C ASN A 255 10.87 -4.09 -12.07
N PHE A 256 11.07 -2.93 -12.68
CA PHE A 256 11.42 -1.67 -12.04
C PHE A 256 10.23 -0.98 -11.32
N SER A 257 10.41 -0.57 -10.07
CA SER A 257 9.36 0.10 -9.27
C SER A 257 9.55 1.63 -9.23
N ILE A 258 8.47 2.40 -9.43
CA ILE A 258 8.51 3.87 -9.39
C ILE A 258 7.45 4.40 -8.43
N SER A 259 7.83 5.30 -7.53
CA SER A 259 6.92 5.94 -6.58
C SER A 259 7.24 7.40 -6.27
N ILE A 260 6.27 8.10 -5.68
CA ILE A 260 6.40 9.42 -5.09
C ILE A 260 6.05 9.33 -3.62
N GLN A 261 6.98 9.64 -2.73
CA GLN A 261 6.73 9.71 -1.31
C GLN A 261 6.15 11.08 -0.94
N SER A 262 4.87 11.10 -0.58
CA SER A 262 4.10 12.27 -0.13
C SER A 262 3.81 12.14 1.37
N GLY A 263 4.73 12.60 2.21
CA GLY A 263 4.64 12.42 3.66
C GLY A 263 4.79 10.94 4.03
N ASP A 264 3.80 10.38 4.74
CA ASP A 264 3.82 8.98 5.19
C ASP A 264 3.28 7.99 4.13
N VAL A 265 2.84 8.49 2.98
CA VAL A 265 2.30 7.68 1.88
C VAL A 265 3.18 7.72 0.63
N ASN A 266 3.08 6.68 -0.18
CA ASN A 266 3.68 6.57 -1.50
C ASN A 266 2.57 6.59 -2.55
N PHE A 267 2.68 7.45 -3.55
CA PHE A 267 1.90 7.40 -4.77
C PHE A 267 2.65 6.60 -5.82
N PHE A 268 1.93 5.80 -6.59
CA PHE A 268 2.51 4.93 -7.60
C PHE A 268 1.84 5.17 -8.94
N THR A 269 2.53 4.86 -10.03
CA THR A 269 2.04 5.14 -11.40
C THR A 269 0.71 4.47 -11.74
N GLU A 270 0.31 3.47 -10.96
CA GLU A 270 -0.97 2.78 -11.03
C GLU A 270 -2.11 3.59 -10.39
N ASP A 271 -1.82 4.37 -9.33
CA ASP A 271 -2.83 5.13 -8.59
C ASP A 271 -3.49 6.18 -9.48
N THR A 272 -4.82 6.21 -9.55
CA THR A 272 -5.59 7.29 -10.19
C THR A 272 -5.38 8.63 -9.48
N PHE A 273 -5.76 9.73 -10.14
CA PHE A 273 -5.66 11.07 -9.53
C PHE A 273 -6.51 11.16 -8.25
N ASP A 274 -7.75 10.66 -8.28
CA ASP A 274 -8.68 10.72 -7.14
C ASP A 274 -8.20 9.85 -5.98
N GLU A 275 -7.68 8.65 -6.27
CA GLU A 275 -7.05 7.79 -5.26
C GLU A 275 -5.88 8.53 -4.59
N ALA A 276 -4.91 9.03 -5.36
CA ALA A 276 -3.75 9.74 -4.81
C ALA A 276 -4.16 11.02 -4.04
N LEU A 277 -5.17 11.74 -4.53
CA LEU A 277 -5.71 12.93 -3.88
C LEU A 277 -6.33 12.62 -2.51
N MET A 278 -7.02 11.49 -2.38
CA MET A 278 -7.69 11.09 -1.13
C MET A 278 -6.84 10.19 -0.23
N LYS A 279 -5.72 9.64 -0.74
CA LYS A 279 -4.86 8.68 -0.06
C LYS A 279 -4.29 9.23 1.24
N LYS A 280 -4.35 8.39 2.28
CA LYS A 280 -3.89 8.70 3.65
C LYS A 280 -2.95 7.66 4.26
N ASN A 281 -2.94 6.45 3.71
CA ASN A 281 -2.05 5.37 4.09
C ASN A 281 -1.59 4.59 2.86
N ASN A 282 -0.68 3.65 3.07
CA ASN A 282 -0.19 2.75 2.02
C ASN A 282 -0.91 1.41 2.00
N LEU A 283 -1.89 1.15 2.86
CA LEU A 283 -2.48 -0.18 3.01
C LEU A 283 -3.16 -0.64 1.72
N GLU A 284 -4.12 0.15 1.23
CA GLU A 284 -4.86 -0.16 0.00
C GLU A 284 -3.91 -0.36 -1.18
N THR A 285 -2.79 0.38 -1.24
CA THR A 285 -1.83 0.25 -2.33
C THR A 285 -0.77 -0.82 -2.12
N LYS A 286 -0.44 -1.17 -0.88
CA LYS A 286 0.34 -2.36 -0.58
C LYS A 286 -0.47 -3.57 -1.08
N VAL A 287 -1.73 -3.69 -0.66
CA VAL A 287 -2.65 -4.74 -1.10
C VAL A 287 -2.85 -4.73 -2.62
N LYS A 288 -3.20 -3.59 -3.26
CA LYS A 288 -3.32 -3.49 -4.72
C LYS A 288 -2.03 -3.80 -5.47
N ARG A 289 -0.84 -3.50 -4.95
CA ARG A 289 0.42 -3.81 -5.65
C ARG A 289 0.80 -5.27 -5.63
N PHE A 290 0.39 -6.00 -4.59
CA PHE A 290 0.44 -7.46 -4.60
C PHE A 290 -0.52 -8.01 -5.68
N TRP A 291 -1.61 -7.30 -5.98
CA TRP A 291 -2.68 -7.73 -6.89
C TRP A 291 -2.53 -7.31 -8.39
N GLU A 292 -2.15 -6.07 -8.69
CA GLU A 292 -2.37 -5.42 -10.00
C GLU A 292 -1.09 -5.11 -10.79
N SER A 293 0.02 -4.95 -10.09
CA SER A 293 1.32 -5.13 -10.73
C SER A 293 1.60 -6.61 -10.68
N SER A 294 2.18 -7.19 -11.72
CA SER A 294 2.71 -8.54 -11.60
C SER A 294 3.62 -8.54 -10.35
N TYR A 295 3.15 -9.07 -9.23
CA TYR A 295 3.99 -9.38 -8.08
C TYR A 295 5.01 -10.47 -8.48
N ASP A 296 4.70 -11.16 -9.57
CA ASP A 296 5.63 -11.73 -10.53
C ASP A 296 6.84 -10.84 -10.87
N ARG A 297 6.88 -9.51 -10.71
CA ARG A 297 8.04 -8.70 -11.13
C ARG A 297 9.20 -8.79 -10.14
N THR A 298 8.94 -8.60 -8.85
CA THR A 298 9.97 -8.82 -7.82
C THR A 298 10.21 -10.32 -7.62
N ARG A 299 9.17 -11.17 -7.75
CA ARG A 299 9.28 -12.64 -7.71
C ARG A 299 10.02 -13.24 -8.91
N LEU A 300 9.75 -12.82 -10.17
CA LEU A 300 10.51 -13.21 -11.38
C LEU A 300 11.95 -12.73 -11.29
N LEU A 301 12.21 -11.54 -10.74
CA LEU A 301 13.60 -11.13 -10.48
C LEU A 301 14.29 -12.12 -9.54
N MET A 302 13.58 -12.71 -8.58
CA MET A 302 14.11 -13.69 -7.63
C MET A 302 14.16 -15.12 -8.17
N GLU A 303 13.27 -15.50 -9.10
CA GLU A 303 13.21 -16.83 -9.71
C GLU A 303 14.11 -16.98 -10.95
N VAL A 304 14.46 -15.88 -11.63
CA VAL A 304 15.24 -15.86 -12.89
C VAL A 304 16.73 -15.52 -12.67
N LEU A 305 17.13 -15.00 -11.49
CA LEU A 305 18.53 -14.64 -11.14
C LEU A 305 19.33 -15.72 -10.40
#